data_AF-A0A2V5RRR3-F1
#
_entry.id   AF-A0A2V5RRR3-F1
#
_cell.length_a   1.000
_cell.length_b   1.000
_cell.length_c   1.000
_cell.angle_alpha   90.00
_cell.angle_beta   90.00
_cell.angle_gamma   90.00
#
_symmetry.space_group_name_H-M   'P 1'
#
loop_
_entity.id
_entity.type
_entity.pdbx_description
1 polymer ?
#
loop_
_entity_poly.entity_id
_entity_poly.type
_entity_poly.pdbx_seq_one_letter_code
_entity_poly.pdbx_strand_id
1 'polypeptide(L)'
;MRAIDAFNLPAEYRALLRPAEVETDFRGNVHHLPRFFYEIGSWEEAHEIRFAPHFTLAELMLVDCREARLLLSEFPHYVPCAIVLLARFLEDFRREVDAPVFISANGGHRSPAHQIGGAKSIHAWGTAANIYRVGETFLDDAKSIEKYRAIAASLSPAVFVRPFGSERGQTNDHLHIDLGFASLTPRECSEAR
;
A
#
# COMPACT_ATOMS: atom_id res chain seq x y z
N MET A 1 -8.18 -16.72 0.34
CA MET A 1 -7.64 -15.69 1.25
C MET A 1 -8.73 -15.22 2.19
N ARG A 2 -8.42 -15.12 3.48
CA ARG A 2 -9.39 -14.91 4.55
C ARG A 2 -9.41 -13.44 4.96
N ALA A 3 -10.57 -12.80 4.86
CA ALA A 3 -10.79 -11.48 5.44
C ALA A 3 -11.06 -11.62 6.95
N ILE A 4 -10.47 -10.74 7.75
CA ILE A 4 -10.61 -10.71 9.20
C ILE A 4 -10.92 -9.29 9.68
N ASP A 5 -11.68 -9.21 10.75
CA ASP A 5 -11.91 -7.99 11.51
C ASP A 5 -10.79 -7.86 12.56
N ALA A 6 -9.93 -6.85 12.44
CA ALA A 6 -8.77 -6.72 13.32
C ALA A 6 -9.14 -6.48 14.79
N PHE A 7 -10.37 -6.08 15.10
CA PHE A 7 -10.82 -6.06 16.50
C PHE A 7 -10.87 -7.45 17.15
N ASN A 8 -10.89 -8.53 16.37
CA ASN A 8 -10.84 -9.91 16.87
C ASN A 8 -9.41 -10.46 17.03
N LEU A 9 -8.39 -9.73 16.59
CA LEU A 9 -7.00 -10.18 16.73
C LEU A 9 -6.53 -10.13 18.18
N PRO A 10 -5.47 -10.87 18.57
CA PRO A 10 -4.85 -10.71 19.89
C PRO A 10 -4.42 -9.27 20.18
N ALA A 11 -4.36 -8.90 21.46
CA ALA A 11 -4.13 -7.51 21.90
C ALA A 11 -2.81 -6.92 21.36
N GLU A 12 -1.77 -7.73 21.27
CA GLU A 12 -0.47 -7.37 20.70
C GLU A 12 -0.55 -6.99 19.22
N TYR A 13 -1.31 -7.72 18.41
CA TYR A 13 -1.55 -7.36 17.00
C TYR A 13 -2.40 -6.09 16.89
N ARG A 14 -3.44 -5.95 17.73
CA ARG A 14 -4.27 -4.74 17.73
C ARG A 14 -3.47 -3.49 18.10
N ALA A 15 -2.53 -3.59 19.03
CA ALA A 15 -1.66 -2.48 19.41
C ALA A 15 -0.76 -2.00 18.25
N LEU A 16 -0.41 -2.89 17.31
CA LEU A 16 0.43 -2.57 16.17
C LEU A 16 -0.38 -2.12 14.94
N LEU A 17 -1.51 -2.78 14.69
CA LEU A 17 -2.39 -2.50 13.54
C LEU A 17 -3.40 -1.38 13.80
N ARG A 18 -3.63 -1.00 15.07
CA ARG A 18 -4.44 0.16 15.49
C ARG A 18 -5.79 0.26 14.77
N PRO A 19 -6.59 -0.82 14.73
CA PRO A 19 -7.74 -0.89 13.85
C PRO A 19 -8.80 0.18 14.16
N ALA A 20 -9.23 0.91 13.13
CA ALA A 20 -10.17 2.03 13.22
C ALA A 20 -9.77 3.19 14.14
N GLU A 21 -8.53 3.20 14.66
CA GLU A 21 -8.04 4.35 15.41
C GLU A 21 -7.98 5.59 14.52
N VAL A 22 -8.24 6.73 15.15
CA VAL A 22 -8.16 8.03 14.50
C VAL A 22 -6.70 8.43 14.32
N GLU A 23 -6.35 8.89 13.13
CA GLU A 23 -5.03 9.42 12.81
C GLU A 23 -5.16 10.72 12.01
N THR A 24 -4.17 11.60 12.15
CA THR A 24 -4.13 12.88 11.44
C THR A 24 -3.07 12.85 10.35
N ASP A 25 -3.47 13.18 9.12
CA ASP A 25 -2.54 13.28 8.00
C ASP A 25 -1.63 14.52 8.10
N PHE A 26 -0.71 14.64 7.15
CA PHE A 26 0.25 15.77 7.12
C PHE A 26 -0.40 17.15 6.85
N ARG A 27 -1.66 17.21 6.42
CA ARG A 27 -2.42 18.44 6.21
C ARG A 27 -3.37 18.75 7.38
N GLY A 28 -3.41 17.90 8.42
CA GLY A 28 -4.32 18.07 9.56
C GLY A 28 -5.69 17.43 9.36
N ASN A 29 -5.94 16.70 8.26
CA ASN A 29 -7.21 16.01 8.08
C ASN A 29 -7.25 14.73 8.93
N VAL A 30 -8.44 14.38 9.36
CA VAL A 30 -8.70 13.25 10.25
C VAL A 30 -9.19 12.05 9.46
N HIS A 31 -8.56 10.90 9.68
CA HIS A 31 -8.89 9.63 9.03
C HIS A 31 -8.94 8.49 10.05
N HIS A 32 -9.59 7.39 9.67
CA HIS A 32 -9.55 6.14 10.45
C HIS A 32 -8.62 5.14 9.77
N LEU A 33 -7.74 4.51 10.55
CA LEU A 33 -6.90 3.42 10.09
C LEU A 33 -7.76 2.20 9.67
N PRO A 34 -7.26 1.35 8.76
CA PRO A 34 -8.00 0.17 8.33
C PRO A 34 -8.39 -0.73 9.49
N ARG A 35 -9.62 -1.27 9.44
CA ARG A 35 -10.13 -2.26 10.39
C ARG A 35 -10.12 -3.68 9.83
N PHE A 36 -10.35 -3.82 8.54
CA PHE A 36 -10.44 -5.12 7.89
C PHE A 36 -9.18 -5.41 7.12
N PHE A 37 -8.64 -6.60 7.35
CA PHE A 37 -7.39 -7.06 6.78
C PHE A 37 -7.59 -8.42 6.11
N TYR A 38 -6.73 -8.72 5.15
CA TYR A 38 -6.50 -10.10 4.75
C TYR A 38 -5.40 -10.70 5.62
N GLU A 39 -5.61 -11.94 6.04
CA GLU A 39 -4.64 -12.76 6.77
C GLU A 39 -3.79 -13.55 5.77
N ILE A 40 -2.46 -13.49 5.94
CA ILE A 40 -1.47 -14.18 5.11
C ILE A 40 -0.67 -15.08 6.03
N GLY A 41 -0.67 -16.38 5.77
CA GLY A 41 -0.03 -17.38 6.62
C GLY A 41 1.44 -17.66 6.30
N SER A 42 1.93 -17.26 5.11
CA SER A 42 3.33 -17.49 4.70
C SER A 42 3.76 -16.59 3.52
N TRP A 43 5.07 -16.53 3.26
CA TRP A 43 5.61 -15.85 2.08
C TRP A 43 5.28 -16.59 0.79
N GLU A 44 5.27 -17.92 0.83
CA GLU A 44 4.84 -18.77 -0.28
C GLU A 44 3.41 -18.42 -0.69
N GLU A 45 2.50 -18.32 0.28
CA GLU A 45 1.12 -17.86 0.03
C GLU A 45 1.11 -16.43 -0.56
N ALA A 46 1.91 -15.51 -0.03
CA ALA A 46 1.98 -14.13 -0.56
C ALA A 46 2.46 -14.06 -2.02
N HIS A 47 3.34 -14.97 -2.44
CA HIS A 47 3.82 -15.06 -3.83
C HIS A 47 2.80 -15.70 -4.79
N GLU A 48 1.86 -16.49 -4.27
CA GLU A 48 0.79 -17.11 -5.07
C GLU A 48 -0.44 -16.22 -5.20
N ILE A 49 -0.76 -15.42 -4.17
CA ILE A 49 -1.93 -14.53 -4.19
C ILE A 49 -1.75 -13.42 -5.21
N ARG A 50 -2.71 -13.30 -6.11
CA ARG A 50 -2.80 -12.24 -7.13
C ARG A 50 -4.16 -11.55 -7.06
N PHE A 51 -4.15 -10.27 -6.68
CA PHE A 51 -5.35 -9.43 -6.77
C PHE A 51 -5.58 -8.85 -8.16
N ALA A 52 -4.51 -8.77 -8.94
CA ALA A 52 -4.51 -8.49 -10.36
C ALA A 52 -3.49 -9.42 -11.06
N PRO A 53 -3.67 -9.72 -12.36
CA PRO A 53 -2.86 -10.73 -13.06
C PRO A 53 -1.34 -10.60 -12.87
N HIS A 54 -0.82 -9.37 -12.87
CA HIS A 54 0.63 -9.14 -12.91
C HIS A 54 1.26 -8.73 -11.58
N PHE A 55 0.50 -8.65 -10.49
CA PHE A 55 1.01 -8.25 -9.18
C PHE A 55 0.69 -9.31 -8.14
N THR A 56 1.73 -9.86 -7.54
CA THR A 56 1.60 -10.73 -6.36
C THR A 56 1.40 -9.90 -5.11
N LEU A 57 0.84 -10.50 -4.07
CA LEU A 57 0.70 -9.82 -2.78
C LEU A 57 2.07 -9.54 -2.13
N ALA A 58 3.05 -10.43 -2.32
CA ALA A 58 4.41 -10.22 -1.83
C ALA A 58 5.04 -8.91 -2.37
N GLU A 59 4.76 -8.53 -3.61
CA GLU A 59 5.23 -7.26 -4.21
C GLU A 59 4.54 -6.02 -3.63
N LEU A 60 3.35 -6.20 -3.03
CA LEU A 60 2.51 -5.12 -2.53
C LEU A 60 2.63 -4.91 -1.02
N MET A 61 3.45 -5.69 -0.31
CA MET A 61 3.72 -5.55 1.12
C MET A 61 5.19 -5.31 1.41
N LEU A 62 5.47 -4.46 2.40
CA LEU A 62 6.80 -4.28 2.96
C LEU A 62 6.81 -4.84 4.38
N VAL A 63 7.65 -5.85 4.58
CA VAL A 63 8.05 -6.34 5.91
C VAL A 63 9.57 -6.32 5.94
N ASP A 64 10.15 -5.37 6.66
CA ASP A 64 11.60 -5.21 6.79
C ASP A 64 12.03 -5.00 8.25
N CYS A 65 13.33 -4.83 8.49
CA CYS A 65 13.91 -4.68 9.84
C CYS A 65 13.39 -3.46 10.64
N ARG A 66 12.63 -2.57 10.01
CA ARG A 66 11.98 -1.40 10.60
C ARG A 66 10.53 -1.65 10.99
N GLU A 67 10.03 -2.85 10.73
CA GLU A 67 8.73 -3.31 11.19
C GLU A 67 8.79 -3.71 12.68
N ALA A 68 7.64 -3.71 13.35
CA ALA A 68 7.55 -4.19 14.73
C ALA A 68 7.93 -5.68 14.81
N ARG A 69 8.68 -6.08 15.86
CA ARG A 69 9.27 -7.43 15.99
C ARG A 69 8.28 -8.56 15.74
N LEU A 70 7.06 -8.46 16.28
CA LEU A 70 5.99 -9.44 16.09
C LEU A 70 5.62 -9.58 14.62
N LEU A 71 5.32 -8.46 13.95
CA LEU A 71 4.96 -8.41 12.53
C LEU A 71 6.13 -8.73 11.59
N LEU A 72 7.38 -8.59 12.05
CA LEU A 72 8.57 -8.97 11.28
C LEU A 72 8.85 -10.48 11.35
N SER A 73 8.65 -11.09 12.52
CA SER A 73 9.20 -12.43 12.82
C SER A 73 8.16 -13.53 12.76
N GLU A 74 6.88 -13.19 12.84
CA GLU A 74 5.80 -14.16 13.02
C GLU A 74 4.72 -13.97 11.95
N PHE A 75 4.34 -15.09 11.34
CA PHE A 75 3.09 -15.20 10.62
C PHE A 75 1.96 -15.49 11.61
N PRO A 76 0.73 -15.00 11.34
CA PRO A 76 0.31 -14.35 10.09
C PRO A 76 0.73 -12.88 9.94
N HIS A 77 0.86 -12.46 8.69
CA HIS A 77 0.91 -11.04 8.31
C HIS A 77 -0.48 -10.55 7.90
N TYR A 78 -0.68 -9.24 8.02
CA TYR A 78 -1.97 -8.60 7.78
C TYR A 78 -1.82 -7.43 6.82
N VAL A 79 -2.64 -7.40 5.77
CA VAL A 79 -2.70 -6.28 4.82
C VAL A 79 -4.12 -5.71 4.75
N PRO A 80 -4.32 -4.39 4.68
CA PRO A 80 -5.63 -3.78 4.56
C PRO A 80 -6.40 -4.32 3.36
N CYS A 81 -7.70 -4.59 3.52
CA CYS A 81 -8.52 -5.12 2.43
C CYS A 81 -8.60 -4.19 1.22
N ALA A 82 -8.37 -2.88 1.41
CA ALA A 82 -8.33 -1.88 0.34
C ALA A 82 -7.18 -2.06 -0.65
N ILE A 83 -6.19 -2.92 -0.35
CA ILE A 83 -5.06 -3.24 -1.25
C ILE A 83 -5.50 -3.77 -2.62
N VAL A 84 -6.69 -4.34 -2.72
CA VAL A 84 -7.27 -4.77 -4.00
C VAL A 84 -7.50 -3.60 -4.96
N LEU A 85 -7.77 -2.40 -4.45
CA LEU A 85 -7.96 -1.19 -5.26
C LEU A 85 -6.62 -0.76 -5.88
N LEU A 86 -5.55 -0.79 -5.08
CA LEU A 86 -4.20 -0.51 -5.53
C LEU A 86 -3.76 -1.51 -6.60
N ALA A 87 -3.94 -2.81 -6.36
CA ALA A 87 -3.57 -3.85 -7.32
C ALA A 87 -4.30 -3.68 -8.66
N ARG A 88 -5.59 -3.31 -8.65
CA ARG A 88 -6.36 -3.05 -9.87
C ARG A 88 -5.90 -1.80 -10.60
N PHE A 89 -5.65 -0.70 -9.88
CA PHE A 89 -5.09 0.50 -10.47
C PHE A 89 -3.72 0.23 -11.12
N LEU A 90 -2.84 -0.53 -10.44
CA LEU A 90 -1.53 -0.88 -10.97
C LEU A 90 -1.61 -1.76 -12.22
N GLU A 91 -2.61 -2.62 -12.33
CA GLU A 91 -2.89 -3.42 -13.53
C GLU A 91 -3.33 -2.53 -14.70
N ASP A 92 -4.23 -1.58 -14.45
CA ASP A 92 -4.65 -0.62 -15.46
C ASP A 92 -3.48 0.27 -15.89
N PHE A 93 -2.65 0.72 -14.94
CA PHE A 93 -1.43 1.47 -15.21
C PHE A 93 -0.44 0.67 -16.03
N ARG A 94 -0.20 -0.58 -15.65
CA ARG A 94 0.63 -1.52 -16.40
C ARG A 94 0.15 -1.69 -17.84
N ARG A 95 -1.16 -1.82 -18.05
CA ARG A 95 -1.76 -1.94 -19.39
C ARG A 95 -1.55 -0.66 -20.20
N GLU A 96 -1.75 0.50 -19.59
CA GLU A 96 -1.62 1.80 -20.24
C GLU A 96 -0.16 2.11 -20.67
N VAL A 97 0.81 1.75 -19.83
CA VAL A 97 2.24 1.93 -20.17
C VAL A 97 2.79 0.85 -21.10
N ASP A 98 2.00 -0.21 -21.36
CA ASP A 98 2.36 -1.38 -22.16
C ASP A 98 3.74 -1.98 -21.81
N ALA A 99 4.04 -2.06 -20.52
CA ALA A 99 5.33 -2.54 -20.02
C ALA A 99 5.20 -3.11 -18.60
N PRO A 100 6.10 -4.01 -18.15
CA PRO A 100 6.16 -4.42 -16.74
C PRO A 100 6.34 -3.22 -15.80
N VAL A 101 5.71 -3.24 -14.63
CA VAL A 101 5.80 -2.20 -13.61
C VAL A 101 6.41 -2.83 -12.35
N PHE A 102 7.50 -2.27 -11.84
CA PHE A 102 8.23 -2.83 -10.71
C PHE A 102 8.06 -1.98 -9.46
N ILE A 103 7.49 -2.59 -8.43
CA ILE A 103 7.26 -1.96 -7.13
C ILE A 103 8.56 -2.03 -6.33
N SER A 104 8.93 -0.91 -5.71
CA SER A 104 10.11 -0.84 -4.83
C SER A 104 9.89 -1.77 -3.64
N ALA A 105 10.96 -2.41 -3.16
CA ALA A 105 10.87 -3.25 -1.96
C ALA A 105 10.28 -2.47 -0.78
N ASN A 106 10.65 -1.21 -0.60
CA ASN A 106 10.08 -0.33 0.44
C ASN A 106 8.72 0.29 0.05
N GLY A 107 8.10 -0.15 -1.05
CA GLY A 107 7.09 0.62 -1.77
C GLY A 107 5.65 0.25 -1.48
N GLY A 108 5.37 -0.94 -0.91
CA GLY A 108 4.00 -1.42 -0.69
C GLY A 108 3.35 -0.97 0.62
N HIS A 109 2.40 -1.77 1.10
CA HIS A 109 1.79 -1.63 2.42
C HIS A 109 2.84 -1.68 3.52
N ARG A 110 2.70 -0.80 4.52
CA ARG A 110 3.49 -0.79 5.76
C ARG A 110 2.55 -0.76 6.94
N SER A 111 2.82 -1.49 8.01
CA SER A 111 1.94 -1.44 9.17
C SER A 111 1.93 -0.03 9.81
N PRO A 112 0.90 0.33 10.59
CA PRO A 112 0.90 1.58 11.36
C PRO A 112 2.06 1.68 12.37
N ALA A 113 2.65 0.54 12.77
CA ALA A 113 3.80 0.46 13.68
C ALA A 113 5.16 0.55 12.96
N HIS A 114 5.19 0.53 11.62
CA HIS A 114 6.41 0.57 10.84
C HIS A 114 7.16 1.91 11.04
N GLN A 115 8.47 1.87 11.31
CA GLN A 115 9.22 3.08 11.71
C GLN A 115 9.29 4.15 10.60
N ILE A 116 9.20 3.76 9.31
CA ILE A 116 9.06 4.75 8.23
C ILE A 116 7.63 5.27 8.16
N GLY A 117 7.45 6.52 8.56
CA GLY A 117 6.19 7.26 8.39
C GLY A 117 5.10 6.87 9.38
N GLY A 118 5.13 5.65 9.92
CA GLY A 118 4.14 5.13 10.87
C GLY A 118 2.71 5.23 10.36
N ALA A 119 1.77 5.29 11.29
CA ALA A 119 0.33 5.42 11.03
C ALA A 119 -0.06 6.65 10.18
N LYS A 120 0.76 7.70 10.15
CA LYS A 120 0.49 8.90 9.34
C LYS A 120 0.77 8.69 7.85
N SER A 121 1.46 7.60 7.51
CA SER A 121 1.77 7.27 6.14
C SER A 121 0.55 6.67 5.45
N ILE A 122 0.28 7.12 4.23
CA ILE A 122 -0.78 6.53 3.39
C ILE A 122 -0.54 5.04 3.08
N HIS A 123 0.72 4.57 3.16
CA HIS A 123 1.05 3.14 3.05
C HIS A 123 0.36 2.28 4.13
N ALA A 124 -0.02 2.87 5.28
CA ALA A 124 -0.79 2.20 6.33
C ALA A 124 -2.20 1.78 5.88
N TRP A 125 -2.75 2.43 4.84
CA TRP A 125 -4.04 2.06 4.24
C TRP A 125 -3.92 0.97 3.16
N GLY A 126 -2.71 0.58 2.78
CA GLY A 126 -2.49 -0.39 1.71
C GLY A 126 -2.90 0.12 0.32
N THR A 127 -3.07 1.44 0.18
CA THR A 127 -3.56 2.10 -1.04
C THR A 127 -2.47 2.90 -1.77
N ALA A 128 -1.21 2.71 -1.40
CA ALA A 128 -0.07 3.40 -1.98
C ALA A 128 1.05 2.44 -2.40
N ALA A 129 1.71 2.78 -3.50
CA ALA A 129 2.86 2.08 -4.05
C ALA A 129 3.98 3.05 -4.43
N ASN A 130 5.23 2.65 -4.21
CA ASN A 130 6.40 3.27 -4.85
C ASN A 130 6.85 2.39 -6.01
N ILE A 131 6.97 2.98 -7.20
CA ILE A 131 7.44 2.29 -8.42
C ILE A 131 8.82 2.85 -8.76
N TYR A 132 9.83 1.99 -8.87
CA TYR A 132 11.19 2.42 -9.22
C TYR A 132 11.52 2.19 -10.69
N ARG A 133 10.74 1.36 -11.41
CA ARG A 133 11.02 1.01 -12.80
C ARG A 133 9.76 0.67 -13.58
N VAL A 134 9.72 1.08 -14.86
CA VAL A 134 8.70 0.69 -15.84
C VAL A 134 9.41 0.19 -17.11
N GLY A 135 9.21 -1.08 -17.46
CA GLY A 135 10.00 -1.77 -18.48
C GLY A 135 11.49 -1.66 -18.16
N GLU A 136 12.24 -1.09 -19.09
CA GLU A 136 13.69 -0.83 -18.93
C GLU A 136 14.01 0.58 -18.38
N THR A 137 13.00 1.40 -18.09
CA THR A 137 13.19 2.78 -17.63
C THR A 137 13.17 2.85 -16.11
N PHE A 138 14.31 3.16 -15.49
CA PHE A 138 14.37 3.55 -14.08
C PHE A 138 13.72 4.92 -13.88
N LEU A 139 13.05 5.10 -12.74
CA LEU A 139 12.33 6.32 -12.39
C LEU A 139 13.17 7.16 -11.42
N ASP A 140 14.33 7.61 -11.88
CA ASP A 140 15.34 8.33 -11.10
C ASP A 140 15.68 9.73 -11.67
N ASP A 141 14.87 10.21 -12.62
CA ASP A 141 15.00 11.55 -13.19
C ASP A 141 13.65 12.22 -13.42
N ALA A 142 13.68 13.55 -13.61
CA ALA A 142 12.47 14.35 -13.82
C ALA A 142 11.67 13.94 -15.06
N LYS A 143 12.36 13.53 -16.13
CA LYS A 143 11.72 13.24 -17.43
C LYS A 143 10.89 11.97 -17.34
N SER A 144 11.46 10.91 -16.77
CA SER A 144 10.82 9.61 -16.57
C SER A 144 9.69 9.71 -15.55
N ILE A 145 9.93 10.31 -14.38
CA ILE A 145 8.92 10.47 -13.32
C ILE A 145 7.72 11.28 -13.83
N GLU A 146 7.94 12.45 -14.44
CA GLU A 146 6.82 13.29 -14.91
C GLU A 146 6.03 12.64 -16.06
N LYS A 147 6.70 11.89 -16.96
CA LYS A 147 6.03 11.11 -18.00
C LYS A 147 5.04 10.11 -17.39
N TYR A 148 5.53 9.25 -16.49
CA TYR A 148 4.70 8.18 -15.91
C TYR A 148 3.69 8.71 -14.91
N ARG A 149 3.98 9.83 -14.25
CA ARG A 149 3.00 10.60 -13.46
C ARG A 149 1.83 11.05 -14.30
N ALA A 150 2.07 11.64 -15.47
CA ALA A 150 0.99 12.10 -16.34
C ALA A 150 0.09 10.94 -16.81
N ILE A 151 0.68 9.79 -17.13
CA ILE A 151 -0.05 8.58 -17.50
C ILE A 151 -0.87 8.04 -16.31
N ALA A 152 -0.27 7.91 -15.13
CA ALA A 152 -1.00 7.45 -13.95
C ALA A 152 -2.18 8.38 -13.62
N ALA A 153 -1.95 9.70 -13.66
CA ALA A 153 -2.98 10.70 -13.38
C ALA A 153 -4.13 10.73 -14.41
N SER A 154 -3.93 10.26 -15.64
CA SER A 154 -5.00 10.20 -16.65
C SER A 154 -5.95 9.01 -16.46
N LEU A 155 -5.56 8.00 -15.68
CA LEU A 155 -6.35 6.77 -15.50
C LEU A 155 -7.50 6.90 -14.51
N SER A 156 -7.38 7.79 -13.53
CA SER A 156 -8.41 7.98 -12.51
C SER A 156 -8.32 9.34 -11.83
N PRO A 157 -9.43 10.06 -11.61
CA PRO A 157 -9.42 11.28 -10.83
C PRO A 157 -9.12 11.04 -9.33
N ALA A 158 -9.20 9.79 -8.87
CA ALA A 158 -8.94 9.43 -7.48
C ALA A 158 -7.46 9.19 -7.17
N VAL A 159 -6.60 9.08 -8.19
CA VAL A 159 -5.17 8.85 -7.97
C VAL A 159 -4.45 10.15 -7.68
N PHE A 160 -3.69 10.17 -6.60
CA PHE A 160 -2.66 11.15 -6.39
C PHE A 160 -1.32 10.54 -6.73
N VAL A 161 -0.51 11.31 -7.46
CA VAL A 161 0.87 10.96 -7.75
C VAL A 161 1.72 12.11 -7.25
N ARG A 162 2.85 11.84 -6.60
CA ARG A 162 3.77 12.91 -6.17
C ARG A 162 4.48 13.55 -7.36
N PRO A 163 4.72 14.87 -7.34
CA PRO A 163 5.52 15.51 -8.37
C PRO A 163 7.02 15.21 -8.18
N PHE A 164 7.79 15.35 -9.26
CA PHE A 164 9.25 15.24 -9.17
C PHE A 164 9.82 16.32 -8.26
N GLY A 165 10.80 15.95 -7.43
CA GLY A 165 11.61 16.91 -6.67
C GLY A 165 12.09 16.37 -5.32
N SER A 166 12.71 17.25 -4.53
CA SER A 166 13.38 16.89 -3.27
C SER A 166 12.69 17.46 -2.04
N GLU A 167 11.62 18.24 -2.23
CA GLU A 167 10.88 18.85 -1.13
C GLU A 167 9.88 17.85 -0.53
N ARG A 168 9.32 18.22 0.63
CA ARG A 168 8.31 17.40 1.28
C ARG A 168 7.09 17.21 0.37
N GLY A 169 6.73 15.96 0.13
CA GLY A 169 5.61 15.60 -0.75
C GLY A 169 5.99 15.42 -2.22
N GLN A 170 7.27 15.57 -2.56
CA GLN A 170 7.85 15.22 -3.86
C GLN A 170 8.64 13.90 -3.77
N THR A 171 9.03 13.34 -4.91
CA THR A 171 9.95 12.20 -5.03
C THR A 171 10.91 12.41 -6.19
N ASN A 172 12.15 11.91 -6.10
CA ASN A 172 13.15 12.06 -7.17
C ASN A 172 13.85 10.74 -7.56
N ASP A 173 13.48 9.63 -6.91
CA ASP A 173 14.07 8.30 -7.08
C ASP A 173 13.01 7.19 -7.27
N HIS A 174 11.73 7.58 -7.33
CA HIS A 174 10.60 6.70 -7.64
C HIS A 174 9.36 7.50 -7.99
N LEU A 175 8.37 6.82 -8.58
CA LEU A 175 7.00 7.30 -8.73
C LEU A 175 6.17 6.83 -7.53
N HIS A 176 5.72 7.77 -6.69
CA HIS A 176 4.77 7.47 -5.60
C HIS A 176 3.35 7.65 -6.09
N ILE A 177 2.57 6.58 -6.02
CA ILE A 177 1.14 6.54 -6.37
C ILE A 177 0.37 6.25 -5.09
N ASP A 178 -0.70 7.00 -4.82
CA ASP A 178 -1.66 6.66 -3.77
C ASP A 178 -3.11 6.94 -4.19
N LEU A 179 -4.03 6.11 -3.71
CA LEU A 179 -5.48 6.20 -3.97
C LEU A 179 -6.24 6.83 -2.79
N GLY A 180 -5.53 7.60 -1.95
CA GLY A 180 -6.09 8.19 -0.73
C GLY A 180 -6.38 7.19 0.39
N PHE A 181 -7.04 7.68 1.44
CA PHE A 181 -7.29 6.97 2.72
C PHE A 181 -8.48 6.00 2.62
N ALA A 182 -8.57 5.24 1.54
CA ALA A 182 -9.67 4.33 1.30
C ALA A 182 -9.62 3.13 2.26
N SER A 183 -10.77 2.78 2.82
CA SER A 183 -10.98 1.54 3.58
C SER A 183 -12.01 0.67 2.86
N LEU A 184 -11.87 -0.65 2.98
CA LEU A 184 -12.78 -1.60 2.36
C LEU A 184 -13.32 -2.56 3.42
N THR A 185 -14.65 -2.63 3.51
CA THR A 185 -15.37 -3.62 4.32
C THR A 185 -15.70 -4.83 3.44
N PRO A 186 -15.10 -6.01 3.71
CA PRO A 186 -15.40 -7.23 2.95
C PRO A 186 -16.86 -7.65 3.13
N ARG A 187 -17.45 -8.31 2.11
CA ARG A 187 -18.87 -8.71 2.11
C ARG A 187 -19.28 -9.56 3.31
N GLU A 188 -18.36 -10.37 3.82
CA GLU A 188 -18.58 -11.27 4.96
C GLU A 188 -18.36 -10.59 6.32
N CYS A 189 -18.09 -9.29 6.33
CA CYS A 189 -17.79 -8.50 7.52
C CYS A 189 -18.86 -7.42 7.74
N SER A 190 -19.05 -7.05 9.01
CA SER A 190 -19.96 -5.98 9.42
C SER A 190 -19.20 -4.84 10.08
N GLU A 191 -19.52 -3.62 9.67
CA GLU A 191 -19.05 -2.41 10.34
C GLU A 191 -19.76 -2.18 11.67
N ALA A 192 -20.97 -2.71 11.84
CA ALA A 192 -21.73 -2.61 13.08
C ALA A 192 -21.00 -3.36 14.21
N ARG A 193 -20.32 -2.60 15.04
CA ARG A 193 -19.83 -2.96 16.37
C ARG A 193 -20.04 -1.79 17.31
#